data_AF-A0A7S1W611-F1
#
_entry.id   AF-A0A7S1W611-F1
#
_cell.length_a   1.000
_cell.length_b   1.000
_cell.length_c   1.000
_cell.angle_alpha   90.00
_cell.angle_beta   90.00
_cell.angle_gamma   90.00
#
_symmetry.space_group_name_H-M   'P 1'
#
loop_
_entity.id
_entity.type
_entity.pdbx_description
1 polymer ?
#
loop_
_entity_poly.entity_id
_entity_poly.type
_entity_poly.pdbx_seq_one_letter_code
_entity_poly.pdbx_strand_id
1 'polypeptide(L)'
;VIPDVRERTLVELVGTPLTHERFLNRHRGTYGPAYRAGRESYPPPATPLEGLWCVGDGSFPGIGVPAVAGNGAGVANTLAPVEKHEALLERLRADNLLVPDRDWK
;
A
#
# COMPACT_ATOMS: atom_id res chain seq x y z
N VAL A 1 9.62 -24.98 -20.21
CA VAL A 1 9.45 -26.04 -19.19
C VAL A 1 10.83 -26.56 -18.82
N ILE A 2 11.17 -26.63 -17.54
CA ILE A 2 12.44 -27.22 -17.08
C ILE A 2 12.17 -28.72 -16.82
N PRO A 3 12.75 -29.64 -17.60
CA PRO A 3 12.32 -31.05 -17.64
C PRO A 3 12.60 -31.83 -16.34
N ASP A 4 13.63 -31.45 -15.59
CA ASP A 4 14.16 -32.13 -14.40
C ASP A 4 13.96 -31.30 -13.12
N VAL A 5 13.01 -30.35 -13.13
CA VAL A 5 12.85 -29.37 -12.04
C VAL A 5 12.65 -30.03 -10.68
N ARG A 6 11.93 -31.15 -10.62
CA ARG A 6 11.67 -31.88 -9.37
C ARG A 6 12.92 -32.57 -8.82
N GLU A 7 13.73 -33.14 -9.70
CA GLU A 7 14.98 -33.83 -9.35
C GLU A 7 16.03 -32.85 -8.82
N ARG A 8 15.97 -31.59 -9.27
CA ARG A 8 16.89 -30.51 -8.89
C ARG A 8 16.44 -29.67 -7.70
N THR A 9 15.22 -29.86 -7.21
CA THR A 9 14.70 -29.08 -6.08
C THR A 9 15.35 -29.53 -4.78
N LEU A 10 16.12 -28.64 -4.15
CA LEU A 10 16.70 -28.87 -2.82
C LEU A 10 15.72 -28.53 -1.68
N VAL A 11 14.82 -27.57 -1.91
CA VAL A 11 13.84 -27.09 -0.93
C VAL A 11 12.53 -26.78 -1.65
N GLU A 12 11.43 -27.33 -1.14
CA GLU A 12 10.08 -27.04 -1.62
C GLU A 12 9.22 -26.51 -0.46
N LEU A 13 8.65 -25.32 -0.63
CA LEU A 13 7.71 -24.71 0.31
C LEU A 13 6.44 -24.35 -0.45
N VAL A 14 5.32 -24.98 -0.09
CA VAL A 14 4.05 -24.79 -0.78
C VAL A 14 3.23 -23.71 -0.07
N GLY A 15 2.97 -22.62 -0.79
CA GLY A 15 1.99 -21.61 -0.40
C GLY A 15 0.59 -22.00 -0.86
N THR A 16 -0.38 -22.04 0.06
CA THR A 16 -1.81 -22.23 -0.22
C THR A 16 -2.64 -21.10 0.40
N PRO A 17 -3.92 -20.91 0.03
CA PRO A 17 -4.79 -19.98 0.75
C PRO A 17 -4.81 -20.23 2.28
N LEU A 18 -4.73 -21.48 2.73
CA LEU A 18 -4.64 -21.79 4.16
C LEU A 18 -3.35 -21.23 4.80
N THR A 19 -2.23 -21.24 4.08
CA THR A 19 -0.99 -20.61 4.57
C THR A 19 -1.09 -19.09 4.59
N HIS A 20 -1.74 -18.46 3.60
CA HIS A 20 -2.01 -17.01 3.62
C HIS A 20 -2.90 -16.62 4.81
N GLU A 21 -3.97 -17.37 5.06
CA GLU A 21 -4.84 -17.13 6.20
C GLU A 21 -4.08 -17.26 7.52
N ARG A 22 -3.29 -18.34 7.67
CA ARG A 22 -2.49 -18.58 8.87
C ARG A 22 -1.41 -17.53 9.12
N PHE A 23 -0.64 -17.15 8.11
CA PHE A 23 0.55 -16.29 8.29
C PHE A 23 0.26 -14.80 8.16
N LEU A 24 -0.78 -14.42 7.40
CA LEU A 24 -1.09 -13.02 7.10
C LEU A 24 -2.45 -12.58 7.65
N ASN A 25 -3.14 -13.46 8.39
CA ASN A 25 -4.49 -13.22 8.94
C ASN A 25 -5.49 -12.77 7.86
N ARG A 26 -5.42 -13.39 6.67
CA ARG A 26 -6.24 -13.04 5.52
C ARG A 26 -7.50 -13.87 5.51
N HIS A 27 -8.64 -13.21 5.42
CA HIS A 27 -9.94 -13.89 5.31
C HIS A 27 -9.91 -14.89 4.13
N ARG A 28 -10.09 -16.18 4.44
CA ARG A 28 -10.06 -17.27 3.44
C ARG A 28 -8.77 -17.33 2.61
N GLY A 29 -7.67 -16.79 3.11
CA GLY A 29 -6.39 -16.79 2.40
C GLY A 29 -6.30 -15.84 1.21
N THR A 30 -7.20 -14.85 1.12
CA THR A 30 -7.23 -13.92 0.00
C THR A 30 -5.91 -13.14 -0.14
N TYR A 31 -5.47 -12.95 -1.39
CA TYR A 31 -4.36 -12.05 -1.70
C TYR A 31 -4.73 -10.58 -1.50
N GLY A 32 -6.02 -10.23 -1.50
CA GLY A 32 -6.54 -8.87 -1.30
C GLY A 32 -7.96 -8.72 -1.87
N PRO A 33 -8.64 -7.60 -1.62
CA PRO A 33 -9.94 -7.36 -2.24
C PRO A 33 -9.77 -7.14 -3.74
N ALA A 34 -10.69 -7.69 -4.52
CA ALA A 34 -10.72 -7.53 -5.97
C ALA A 34 -11.91 -6.64 -6.35
N TYR A 35 -11.62 -5.40 -6.72
CA TYR A 35 -12.61 -4.46 -7.24
C TYR A 35 -12.58 -4.46 -8.77
N ARG A 36 -13.74 -4.38 -9.41
CA ARG A 36 -13.81 -4.36 -10.86
C ARG A 36 -13.37 -2.99 -11.39
N ALA A 37 -12.24 -2.97 -12.10
CA ALA A 37 -11.68 -1.76 -12.69
C ALA A 37 -12.71 -0.99 -13.54
N GLY A 38 -12.77 0.33 -13.36
CA GLY A 38 -13.71 1.21 -14.06
C GLY A 38 -15.15 1.14 -13.57
N ARG A 39 -15.46 0.29 -12.58
CA ARG A 39 -16.79 0.23 -11.95
C ARG A 39 -16.76 0.51 -10.47
N GLU A 40 -15.71 0.04 -9.80
CA GLU A 40 -15.55 0.15 -8.36
C GLU A 40 -14.19 0.78 -8.05
N SER A 41 -14.11 1.41 -6.89
CA SER A 41 -12.88 1.95 -6.34
C SER A 41 -12.69 1.41 -4.93
N TYR A 42 -11.44 1.30 -4.51
CA TYR A 42 -11.13 0.97 -3.13
C TYR A 42 -11.71 2.06 -2.20
N PRO A 43 -12.25 1.69 -1.03
CA PRO A 43 -12.76 2.66 -0.08
C PRO A 43 -11.64 3.57 0.46
N PRO A 44 -11.96 4.78 0.92
CA PRO A 44 -10.97 5.59 1.64
C PRO A 44 -10.53 4.87 2.94
N PRO A 45 -9.37 5.25 3.51
CA PRO A 45 -8.89 4.68 4.76
C PRO A 45 -9.66 5.17 6.00
N ALA A 46 -10.42 6.27 5.89
CA ALA A 46 -11.19 6.82 7.01
C ALA A 46 -12.31 5.86 7.43
N THR A 47 -12.49 5.69 8.75
CA THR A 47 -13.63 4.95 9.30
C THR A 47 -14.64 5.91 9.94
N PRO A 48 -15.89 5.47 10.21
CA PRO A 48 -16.86 6.27 10.97
C PRO A 48 -16.46 6.52 12.44
N LEU A 49 -15.43 5.82 12.94
CA LEU A 49 -14.95 5.96 14.31
C LEU A 49 -13.81 6.99 14.34
N GLU A 50 -13.98 8.01 15.18
CA GLU A 50 -12.98 9.07 15.33
C GLU A 50 -11.63 8.49 15.79
N GLY A 51 -10.56 8.91 15.12
CA GLY A 51 -9.20 8.46 15.40
C GLY A 51 -8.86 7.04 14.91
N LEU A 52 -9.80 6.32 14.29
CA LEU A 52 -9.55 4.99 13.74
C LEU A 52 -9.48 5.00 12.22
N TRP A 53 -8.40 4.43 11.68
CA TRP A 53 -8.10 4.39 10.25
C TRP A 53 -7.79 2.96 9.79
N CYS A 54 -8.28 2.60 8.61
CA CYS A 54 -7.97 1.36 7.91
C CYS A 54 -6.77 1.57 6.99
N VAL A 55 -5.59 1.09 7.42
CA VAL A 55 -4.34 1.17 6.65
C VAL A 55 -4.03 -0.17 6.01
N GLY A 56 -3.63 -0.18 4.75
CA GLY A 56 -3.23 -1.38 4.03
C GLY A 56 -3.81 -1.46 2.62
N ASP A 57 -3.95 -2.68 2.12
CA ASP A 57 -4.44 -2.94 0.76
C ASP A 57 -5.95 -3.04 0.61
N GLY A 58 -6.68 -3.00 1.74
CA GLY A 58 -8.13 -2.94 1.76
C GLY A 58 -8.72 -1.59 1.39
N SER A 59 -7.88 -0.55 1.37
CA SER A 59 -8.27 0.84 1.14
C SER A 59 -7.43 1.44 0.02
N PHE A 60 -7.92 2.52 -0.59
CA PHE A 60 -7.23 3.20 -1.67
C PHE A 60 -5.81 3.58 -1.24
N PRO A 61 -4.75 3.29 -2.04
CA PRO A 61 -4.78 2.92 -3.45
C PRO A 61 -4.99 1.43 -3.79
N GLY A 62 -4.97 0.52 -2.81
CA GLY A 62 -5.28 -0.90 -2.99
C GLY A 62 -4.08 -1.85 -2.88
N ILE A 63 -4.12 -2.96 -3.63
CA ILE A 63 -3.16 -4.07 -3.53
C ILE A 63 -1.75 -3.76 -4.07
N GLY A 64 -0.74 -4.38 -3.45
CA GLY A 64 0.67 -4.32 -3.87
C GLY A 64 1.52 -3.39 -3.03
N VAL A 65 2.83 -3.69 -2.93
CA VAL A 65 3.76 -2.98 -2.02
C VAL A 65 3.74 -1.46 -2.20
N PRO A 66 3.80 -0.89 -3.43
CA PRO A 66 3.76 0.56 -3.59
C PRO A 66 2.42 1.19 -3.17
N ALA A 67 1.30 0.53 -3.46
CA ALA A 67 -0.03 1.00 -3.10
C ALA A 67 -0.23 0.99 -1.58
N VAL A 68 0.17 -0.10 -0.92
CA VAL A 68 0.11 -0.23 0.55
C VAL A 68 0.99 0.81 1.24
N ALA A 69 2.22 1.01 0.74
CA ALA A 69 3.11 2.03 1.28
C ALA A 69 2.54 3.45 1.10
N GLY A 70 1.99 3.74 -0.09
CA GLY A 70 1.32 5.01 -0.38
C GLY A 70 0.08 5.25 0.49
N ASN A 71 -0.74 4.24 0.71
CA ASN A 71 -1.89 4.31 1.63
C ASN A 71 -1.43 4.70 3.05
N GLY A 72 -0.44 3.99 3.59
CA GLY A 72 0.10 4.27 4.92
C GLY A 72 0.71 5.66 5.05
N ALA A 73 1.50 6.09 4.06
CA ALA A 73 2.07 7.44 4.03
C ALA A 73 0.98 8.52 3.96
N GLY A 74 -0.07 8.29 3.16
CA GLY A 74 -1.22 9.17 3.05
C GLY A 74 -1.96 9.34 4.38
N VAL A 75 -2.28 8.24 5.06
CA VAL A 75 -2.94 8.29 6.38
C VAL A 75 -2.05 8.98 7.41
N ALA A 76 -0.75 8.69 7.45
CA ALA A 76 0.18 9.37 8.34
C ALA A 76 0.21 10.89 8.09
N ASN A 77 0.17 11.33 6.83
CA ASN A 77 0.12 12.75 6.48
C ASN A 77 -1.20 13.41 6.87
N THR A 78 -2.33 12.70 6.78
CA THR A 78 -3.63 13.19 7.27
C THR A 78 -3.63 13.41 8.79
N LEU A 79 -2.88 12.60 9.53
CA LEU A 79 -2.74 12.74 10.98
C LEU A 79 -1.72 13.81 11.41
N ALA A 80 -0.84 14.23 10.50
CA ALA A 80 0.18 15.22 10.79
C ALA A 80 -0.42 16.65 10.75
N PRO A 81 -0.09 17.52 11.72
CA PRO A 81 -0.52 18.93 11.71
C PRO A 81 0.01 19.68 10.47
N VAL A 82 -0.73 20.69 10.02
CA VAL A 82 -0.40 21.50 8.83
C VAL A 82 0.98 22.13 8.95
N GLU A 83 1.37 22.57 10.14
CA GLU A 83 2.65 23.23 10.43
C GLU A 83 3.84 22.31 10.14
N LYS A 84 3.66 20.99 10.29
CA LYS A 84 4.71 20.00 9.94
C LYS A 84 4.88 19.86 8.43
N HIS A 85 3.79 19.96 7.68
CA HIS A 85 3.84 19.96 6.22
C HIS A 85 4.51 21.24 5.71
N GLU A 86 4.18 22.40 6.27
CA GLU A 86 4.81 23.68 5.93
C GLU A 86 6.32 23.66 6.19
N ALA A 87 6.74 23.26 7.39
CA ALA A 87 8.16 23.16 7.74
C ALA A 87 8.93 22.19 6.82
N LEU A 88 8.31 21.09 6.40
CA LEU A 88 8.90 20.18 5.43
C LEU A 88 9.10 20.87 4.07
N LEU A 89 8.08 21.58 3.57
CA LEU A 89 8.17 22.29 2.30
C LEU A 89 9.23 23.40 2.32
N GLU A 90 9.31 24.17 3.41
CA GLU A 90 10.37 25.18 3.59
C GLU A 90 11.76 24.56 3.55
N ARG A 91 11.97 23.45 4.26
CA ARG A 91 13.24 22.72 4.22
C ARG A 91 13.58 22.23 2.81
N LEU A 92 12.62 21.60 2.11
CA LEU A 92 12.85 21.10 0.75
C LEU A 92 13.16 22.23 -0.25
N ARG A 93 12.60 23.44 -0.05
CA ARG A 93 12.99 24.64 -0.81
C ARG A 93 14.42 25.07 -0.50
N ALA A 94 14.78 25.15 0.79
CA ALA A 94 16.12 25.54 1.21
C ALA A 94 17.20 24.57 0.68
N ASP A 95 16.88 23.28 0.62
CA ASP A 95 17.77 22.24 0.12
C ASP A 95 17.75 22.11 -1.43
N ASN A 96 16.97 22.94 -2.13
CA ASN A 96 16.77 22.89 -3.58
C ASN A 96 16.32 21.49 -4.09
N LEU A 97 15.50 20.80 -3.28
CA LEU A 97 14.97 19.47 -3.56
C LEU A 97 13.53 19.49 -4.11
N LEU A 98 12.82 20.61 -3.96
CA LEU A 98 11.59 20.80 -4.72
C LEU A 98 11.94 21.03 -6.19
N VAL A 99 11.27 20.32 -7.08
CA VAL A 99 11.34 20.62 -8.51
C VAL A 99 10.94 22.10 -8.66
N PRO A 100 11.77 22.95 -9.30
CA PRO A 100 11.40 24.34 -9.54
C PRO A 100 10.05 24.39 -10.23
N ASP A 101 9.28 25.46 -10.02
CA ASP A 101 8.02 25.72 -10.72
C ASP A 101 8.22 25.56 -12.24
N ARG A 102 8.05 24.34 -12.75
CA ARG A 102 7.97 24.05 -14.17
C ARG A 102 6.54 24.39 -14.53
N ASP A 103 6.38 25.26 -15.52
CA ASP A 103 5.11 25.51 -16.19
C ASP A 103 4.62 24.16 -16.72
N TRP A 104 3.79 23.46 -15.95
CA TRP A 104 3.32 22.08 -16.22
C TRP A 104 2.17 22.07 -17.24
N LYS A 105 2.09 23.11 -18.06
CA LYS A 105 1.21 23.17 -19.24
C LYS A 105 1.59 22.12 -20.27
#